data_AF-A0A0C3Q109-F1
#
_entry.id   AF-A0A0C3Q109-F1
#
_cell.length_a   1.000
_cell.length_b   1.000
_cell.length_c   1.000
_cell.angle_alpha   90.00
_cell.angle_beta   90.00
_cell.angle_gamma   90.00
#
_symmetry.space_group_name_H-M   'P 1'
#
loop_
_entity.id
_entity.type
_entity.pdbx_description
1 polymer ?
#
loop_
_entity_poly.entity_id
_entity_poly.type
_entity_poly.pdbx_seq_one_letter_code
_entity_poly.pdbx_strand_id
1 'polypeptide(L)'
;SLERRFSGRGTWFNVGLGACGKRNKDSQPIIAMNKVQWNNGKLCGKWLTIKANGKTAKGYIEDLCPSCKKGALDLSPSLFKKFAPLSKGVITVNWN
;
A
#
# COMPACT_ATOMS: atom_id res chain seq x y z
N SER A 1 -1.45 -16.10 -18.01
CA SER A 1 -0.76 -14.87 -17.56
C SER A 1 -0.19 -15.12 -16.18
N LEU A 2 1.13 -15.26 -16.03
CA LEU A 2 1.80 -15.34 -14.72
C LEU A 2 2.00 -13.91 -14.21
N GLU A 3 0.96 -13.32 -13.60
CA GLU A 3 1.11 -12.03 -12.94
C GLU A 3 2.24 -12.12 -11.90
N ARG A 4 3.20 -11.19 -11.93
CA ARG A 4 4.29 -11.16 -10.94
C ARG A 4 3.68 -10.90 -9.57
N ARG A 5 3.76 -11.90 -8.69
CA ARG A 5 3.34 -11.78 -7.30
C ARG A 5 4.48 -11.23 -6.46
N PHE A 6 4.23 -10.17 -5.73
CA PHE A 6 5.16 -9.60 -4.77
C PHE A 6 4.72 -9.93 -3.36
N SER A 7 5.70 -10.04 -2.45
CA SER A 7 5.47 -10.25 -1.02
C SER A 7 6.39 -9.33 -0.24
N GLY A 8 5.93 -8.84 0.90
CA GLY A 8 6.72 -7.96 1.75
C GLY A 8 6.00 -7.55 3.03
N ARG A 9 6.61 -6.59 3.73
CA ARG A 9 6.03 -5.99 4.93
C ARG A 9 4.96 -4.98 4.55
N GLY A 10 3.80 -5.06 5.20
CA GLY A 10 2.76 -4.04 5.17
C GLY A 10 2.75 -3.29 6.50
N THR A 11 2.95 -1.98 6.48
CA THR A 11 2.79 -1.09 7.64
C THR A 11 1.63 -0.12 7.40
N TRP A 12 1.45 0.85 8.28
CA TRP A 12 0.51 1.95 8.05
C TRP A 12 1.09 3.32 8.40
N PHE A 13 0.52 4.35 7.77
CA PHE A 13 0.86 5.76 7.96
C PHE A 13 -0.41 6.62 7.96
N ASN A 14 -0.33 7.82 8.53
CA ASN A 14 -1.37 8.85 8.34
C ASN A 14 -1.16 9.54 6.99
N VAL A 15 -2.21 9.59 6.18
CA VAL A 15 -2.11 10.13 4.83
C VAL A 15 -2.17 11.66 4.83
N GLY A 16 -1.66 12.25 3.75
CA GLY A 16 -1.69 13.69 3.52
C GLY A 16 -1.62 14.01 2.03
N LEU A 17 -0.78 14.97 1.66
CA LEU A 17 -0.41 15.19 0.26
C LEU A 17 0.51 14.05 -0.18
N GLY A 18 0.05 13.19 -1.08
CA GLY A 18 0.83 12.07 -1.58
C GLY A 18 1.74 12.47 -2.75
N ALA A 19 2.74 11.64 -3.03
CA ALA A 19 3.68 11.81 -4.14
C ALA A 19 3.03 11.82 -5.54
N CYS A 20 1.78 11.37 -5.67
CA CYS A 20 1.00 11.52 -6.91
C CYS A 20 0.36 12.92 -7.07
N GLY A 21 0.60 13.85 -6.15
CA GLY A 21 0.09 15.22 -6.21
C GLY A 21 -1.34 15.40 -5.68
N LYS A 22 -1.94 14.37 -5.10
CA LYS A 22 -3.29 14.44 -4.51
C LYS A 22 -3.25 14.45 -2.98
N ARG A 23 -4.14 15.25 -2.40
CA ARG A 23 -4.40 15.22 -0.95
C ARG A 23 -5.44 14.14 -0.64
N ASN A 24 -5.07 13.22 0.25
CA ASN A 24 -5.89 12.10 0.68
C ASN A 24 -6.33 12.23 2.14
N LYS A 25 -7.24 11.35 2.58
CA LYS A 25 -7.76 11.23 3.96
C LYS A 25 -7.59 9.80 4.47
N ASP A 26 -7.39 9.64 5.79
CA ASP A 26 -7.13 8.33 6.41
C ASP A 26 -8.25 7.30 6.18
N SER A 27 -9.46 7.78 5.90
CA SER A 27 -10.65 6.98 5.55
C SER A 27 -10.64 6.42 4.13
N GLN A 28 -9.73 6.88 3.26
CA GLN A 28 -9.57 6.38 1.89
C GLN A 28 -8.56 5.23 1.83
N PRO A 29 -8.75 4.22 0.96
CA PRO A 29 -7.85 3.08 0.88
C PRO A 29 -6.60 3.41 0.05
N ILE A 30 -5.62 4.07 0.67
CA ILE A 30 -4.41 4.56 0.02
C ILE A 30 -3.23 3.63 0.28
N ILE A 31 -2.34 3.55 -0.70
CA ILE A 31 -1.08 2.81 -0.66
C ILE A 31 0.06 3.79 -0.97
N ALA A 32 1.05 3.83 -0.08
CA ALA A 32 2.38 4.31 -0.39
C ALA A 32 3.25 3.15 -0.90
N MET A 33 3.64 3.21 -2.17
CA MET A 33 4.41 2.16 -2.83
C MET A 33 5.91 2.33 -2.55
N ASN A 34 6.64 1.24 -2.39
CA ASN A 34 8.10 1.31 -2.22
C ASN A 34 8.79 1.91 -3.46
N LYS A 35 9.92 2.60 -3.23
CA LYS A 35 10.69 3.29 -4.29
C LYS A 35 11.08 2.38 -5.45
N VAL A 36 11.42 1.11 -5.18
CA VAL A 36 11.88 0.16 -6.21
C VAL A 36 10.78 -0.16 -7.22
N GLN A 37 9.51 -0.18 -6.78
CA GLN A 37 8.36 -0.55 -7.62
C GLN A 37 7.45 0.64 -7.95
N TRP A 38 7.75 1.83 -7.42
CA TRP A 38 7.04 3.07 -7.74
C TRP A 38 7.06 3.41 -9.23
N ASN A 39 8.12 3.01 -9.94
CA ASN A 39 8.26 3.19 -11.38
C ASN A 39 8.03 4.65 -11.82
N ASN A 40 8.66 5.60 -11.12
CA ASN A 40 8.52 7.04 -11.34
C ASN A 40 7.06 7.52 -11.37
N GLY A 41 6.20 6.96 -10.52
CA GLY A 41 4.79 7.35 -10.42
C GLY A 41 3.91 6.83 -11.55
N LYS A 42 4.41 5.96 -12.43
CA LYS A 42 3.59 5.36 -13.52
C LYS A 42 2.37 4.58 -13.01
N LEU A 43 2.39 4.19 -11.74
CA LEU A 43 1.28 3.49 -11.08
C LEU A 43 0.34 4.43 -10.31
N CYS A 44 0.57 5.74 -10.31
CA CYS A 44 -0.33 6.72 -9.69
C CYS A 44 -1.78 6.54 -10.16
N GLY A 45 -2.72 6.56 -9.22
CA GLY A 45 -4.15 6.38 -9.46
C GLY A 45 -4.56 4.97 -9.89
N LYS A 46 -3.64 4.00 -9.96
CA LYS A 46 -3.96 2.60 -10.23
C LYS A 46 -4.36 1.90 -8.94
N TRP A 47 -5.28 0.95 -9.09
CA TRP A 47 -5.66 0.03 -8.02
C TRP A 47 -4.67 -1.12 -7.90
N LEU A 48 -4.39 -1.54 -6.68
CA LEU A 48 -3.60 -2.72 -6.37
C LEU A 48 -4.42 -3.69 -5.52
N THR A 49 -4.33 -4.99 -5.81
CA THR A 49 -4.97 -6.03 -5.00
C THR A 49 -3.99 -6.54 -3.96
N ILE A 50 -4.37 -6.50 -2.68
CA ILE A 50 -3.55 -6.91 -1.56
C ILE A 50 -4.22 -8.06 -0.82
N LYS A 51 -3.43 -9.07 -0.49
CA LYS A 51 -3.81 -10.22 0.33
C LYS A 51 -2.96 -10.24 1.60
N ALA A 52 -3.62 -10.31 2.76
CA ALA A 52 -2.97 -10.48 4.06
C ALA A 52 -3.94 -11.10 5.06
N ASN A 53 -3.44 -11.93 5.98
CA ASN A 53 -4.23 -12.56 7.05
C ASN A 53 -5.53 -13.23 6.55
N GLY A 54 -5.46 -13.96 5.43
CA GLY A 54 -6.61 -14.63 4.82
C GLY A 54 -7.64 -13.70 4.16
N LYS A 55 -7.42 -12.37 4.16
CA LYS A 55 -8.33 -11.37 3.57
C LYS A 55 -7.74 -10.78 2.31
N THR A 56 -8.63 -10.27 1.45
CA THR A 56 -8.27 -9.54 0.23
C THR A 56 -8.93 -8.16 0.26
N ALA A 57 -8.18 -7.11 -0.07
CA ALA A 57 -8.72 -5.76 -0.28
C ALA A 57 -7.96 -5.06 -1.40
N LYS A 58 -8.52 -3.95 -1.90
CA LYS A 58 -7.89 -3.10 -2.91
C LYS A 58 -7.58 -1.73 -2.33
N GLY A 59 -6.49 -1.13 -2.81
CA GLY A 59 -6.12 0.25 -2.50
C GLY A 59 -5.58 1.00 -3.71
N TYR A 60 -5.68 2.32 -3.68
CA TYR A 60 -5.14 3.21 -4.70
C TYR A 60 -3.70 3.55 -4.38
N ILE A 61 -2.84 3.46 -5.39
CA ILE A 61 -1.47 3.94 -5.33
C ILE A 61 -1.51 5.47 -5.51
N GLU A 62 -1.35 6.20 -4.42
CA GLU A 62 -1.37 7.69 -4.42
C GLU A 62 -0.12 8.29 -3.76
N ASP A 63 0.77 7.46 -3.20
CA ASP A 63 1.95 7.93 -2.50
C ASP A 63 3.19 7.02 -2.68
N LEU A 64 4.35 7.54 -2.30
CA LEU A 64 5.64 6.89 -2.34
C LEU A 64 6.16 6.71 -0.91
N CYS A 65 6.62 5.50 -0.58
CA CYS A 65 7.38 5.22 0.63
C CYS A 65 8.87 5.04 0.27
N PRO A 66 9.73 6.07 0.45
CA PRO A 66 11.14 5.99 0.02
C PRO A 66 11.97 4.99 0.83
N SER A 67 11.62 4.79 2.10
CA SER A 67 12.32 3.89 3.03
C SER A 67 11.83 2.44 2.94
N CYS A 68 10.69 2.19 2.29
CA CYS A 68 10.14 0.85 2.14
C CYS A 68 11.01 -0.01 1.21
N LYS A 69 11.30 -1.24 1.64
CA LYS A 69 12.03 -2.23 0.84
C LYS A 69 11.16 -2.74 -0.32
N LYS A 70 11.79 -3.35 -1.33
CA LYS A 70 11.08 -4.02 -2.43
C LYS A 70 10.04 -5.00 -1.86
N GLY A 71 8.83 -4.98 -2.42
CA GLY A 71 7.68 -5.77 -2.00
C GLY A 71 6.90 -5.18 -0.82
N ALA A 72 7.46 -4.23 -0.06
CA ALA A 72 6.77 -3.60 1.05
C ALA A 72 5.78 -2.53 0.55
N LEU A 73 4.71 -2.35 1.33
CA LEU A 73 3.68 -1.33 1.13
C LEU A 73 3.44 -0.61 2.46
N ASP A 74 3.18 0.69 2.43
CA ASP A 74 2.64 1.43 3.57
C ASP A 74 1.18 1.77 3.29
N LEU A 75 0.27 1.38 4.17
CA LEU A 75 -1.17 1.44 3.91
C LEU A 75 -1.81 2.58 4.72
N SER A 76 -2.85 3.20 4.20
CA SER A 76 -3.67 4.10 5.02
C SER A 76 -4.31 3.35 6.19
N PRO A 77 -4.73 4.06 7.25
CA PRO A 77 -5.31 3.40 8.42
C PRO A 77 -6.58 2.61 8.08
N SER A 78 -7.42 3.14 7.19
CA SER A 78 -8.64 2.44 6.74
C SER A 78 -8.34 1.16 5.97
N LEU A 79 -7.28 1.12 5.15
CA LEU A 79 -6.89 -0.06 4.39
C LEU A 79 -6.21 -1.10 5.28
N PHE A 80 -5.28 -0.69 6.15
CA PHE A 80 -4.62 -1.61 7.09
C PHE A 80 -5.64 -2.31 8.00
N LYS A 81 -6.63 -1.56 8.52
CA LYS A 81 -7.72 -2.08 9.36
C LYS A 81 -8.57 -3.17 8.70
N LYS A 82 -8.55 -3.30 7.36
CA LYS A 82 -9.17 -4.45 6.68
C LYS A 82 -8.46 -5.76 7.03
N PHE A 83 -7.14 -5.72 7.22
CA PHE A 83 -6.29 -6.89 7.42
C PHE A 83 -5.94 -7.15 8.89
N ALA A 84 -5.74 -6.10 9.70
CA ALA A 84 -5.39 -6.19 11.12
C ALA A 84 -5.68 -4.88 11.87
N PRO A 85 -5.88 -4.89 13.20
CA PRO A 85 -5.94 -3.65 13.99
C PRO A 85 -4.62 -2.87 13.89
N LEU A 86 -4.67 -1.54 13.94
CA LEU A 86 -3.46 -0.68 13.82
C LEU A 86 -2.39 -0.98 14.87
N SER A 87 -2.79 -1.44 16.06
CA SER A 87 -1.88 -1.86 17.14
C SER A 87 -0.96 -3.01 16.75
N LYS A 88 -1.30 -3.78 15.70
CA LYS A 88 -0.40 -4.79 15.15
C LYS A 88 0.85 -4.18 14.53
N GLY A 89 0.76 -2.94 14.02
CA GLY A 89 1.84 -2.14 13.43
C GLY A 89 2.35 -2.65 12.08
N VAL A 90 2.57 -3.96 11.95
CA VAL A 90 3.10 -4.60 10.75
C VAL A 90 2.45 -5.95 10.49
N ILE A 91 2.22 -6.23 9.21
CA ILE A 91 1.72 -7.51 8.69
C ILE A 91 2.56 -7.97 7.49
N THR A 92 2.40 -9.22 7.07
CA THR A 92 2.90 -9.69 5.77
C THR A 92 1.82 -9.47 4.72
N VAL A 93 2.18 -8.81 3.62
CA VAL A 93 1.29 -8.57 2.48
C VAL A 93 1.79 -9.29 1.24
N ASN A 94 0.86 -9.80 0.44
CA ASN A 94 1.11 -10.31 -0.90
C ASN A 94 0.26 -9.51 -1.89
N TRP A 95 0.80 -9.15 -3.05
CA TRP A 95 0.09 -8.29 -3.99
C TRP A 95 0.53 -8.51 -5.44
N ASN A 96 -0.35 -8.11 -6.35
CA ASN A 96 -0.21 -8.14 -7.80
C ASN A 96 -0.96 -6.96 -8.42
#